data_AF-A0A2T6DJP7-F1
#
_entry.id   AF-A0A2T6DJP7-F1
#
_cell.length_a   1.000
_cell.length_b   1.000
_cell.length_c   1.000
_cell.angle_alpha   90.00
_cell.angle_beta   90.00
_cell.angle_gamma   90.00
#
_symmetry.space_group_name_H-M   'P 1'
#
loop_
_entity.id
_entity.type
_entity.pdbx_description
1 polymer ?
#
loop_
_entity_poly.entity_id
_entity_poly.type
_entity_poly.pdbx_seq_one_letter_code
_entity_poly.pdbx_strand_id
1 'polypeptide(L)'
;MKTVATFSKPFEAHLLIGRLEGSGVHAFARDENFVTLDWLYSNAIGGVKVDVSDEDYERAMDILKEGEESKPPSENKAKPLGRYIAIFAVTFLISFIYLLVLLGGFASGAVAGPLIASVLIALVVSAACAALKI
;
A
#
# COMPACT_ATOMS: atom_id res chain seq x y z
N MET A 1 27.41 5.34 10.04
CA MET A 1 25.98 5.05 10.31
C MET A 1 25.69 3.64 9.83
N LYS A 2 25.05 2.83 10.67
CA LYS A 2 24.73 1.42 10.39
C LYS A 2 23.24 1.13 10.60
N THR A 3 22.68 0.29 9.73
CA THR A 3 21.28 -0.16 9.84
C THR A 3 21.13 -1.27 10.86
N VAL A 4 20.21 -1.08 11.81
CA VAL A 4 19.91 -2.03 12.88
C VAL A 4 18.76 -2.96 12.47
N ALA A 5 17.71 -2.38 11.89
CA ALA A 5 16.50 -3.11 11.49
C ALA A 5 15.82 -2.43 10.30
N THR A 6 14.99 -3.18 9.59
CA THR A 6 14.18 -2.66 8.47
C THR A 6 12.72 -3.05 8.66
N PHE A 7 11.82 -2.10 8.46
CA PHE A 7 10.38 -2.26 8.67
C PHE A 7 9.59 -1.88 7.42
N SER A 8 8.58 -2.66 7.04
CA SER A 8 7.72 -2.29 5.91
C SER A 8 6.81 -1.09 6.20
N LYS A 9 6.56 -0.77 7.48
CA LYS A 9 5.66 0.30 7.91
C LYS A 9 6.43 1.39 8.66
N PRO A 10 6.19 2.68 8.38
CA PRO A 10 6.90 3.78 9.04
C PRO A 10 6.62 3.84 10.54
N PHE A 11 5.38 3.54 10.96
CA PHE A 11 5.04 3.52 12.39
C PHE A 11 5.85 2.48 13.19
N GLU A 12 6.15 1.31 12.62
CA GLU A 12 6.93 0.29 13.30
C GLU A 12 8.39 0.70 13.47
N ALA A 13 8.94 1.44 12.50
CA ALA A 13 10.27 2.02 12.59
C ALA A 13 10.35 3.08 13.70
N HIS A 14 9.36 3.98 13.78
CA HIS A 14 9.28 4.99 14.84
C HIS A 14 9.12 4.39 16.24
N LEU A 15 8.41 3.26 16.36
CA LEU A 15 8.33 2.54 17.63
C LEU A 15 9.70 2.05 18.12
N LEU A 16 10.52 1.53 17.20
CA LEU A 16 11.89 1.14 17.54
C LEU A 16 12.76 2.36 17.88
N ILE A 17 12.64 3.45 17.12
CA ILE A 17 13.38 4.69 17.38
C ILE A 17 13.06 5.21 18.78
N GLY A 18 11.79 5.34 19.15
CA GLY A 18 11.40 5.80 20.49
C GLY A 18 11.93 4.89 21.61
N ARG A 19 12.04 3.59 21.37
CA ARG A 19 12.67 2.66 22.32
C ARG A 19 14.17 2.89 22.44
N LEU A 20 14.88 3.02 21.31
CA LEU A 20 16.33 3.28 21.30
C LEU A 20 16.63 4.64 21.96
N GLU A 21 15.85 5.67 21.64
CA GLU A 21 15.99 7.00 22.24
C GLU A 21 15.72 6.99 23.75
N GLY A 22 14.72 6.22 24.21
CA GLY A 22 14.46 6.01 25.64
C GLY A 22 15.62 5.34 26.38
N SER A 23 16.46 4.58 25.68
CA SER A 23 17.68 3.97 26.20
C SER A 23 18.93 4.84 25.98
N GLY A 24 18.78 6.07 25.50
CA GLY A 24 19.88 6.99 25.22
C GLY A 24 20.72 6.59 24.00
N VAL A 25 20.13 5.94 23.00
CA VAL A 25 20.73 5.67 21.70
C VAL A 25 20.01 6.52 20.66
N HIS A 26 20.73 7.36 19.93
CA HIS A 26 20.10 8.15 18.87
C HIS A 26 19.92 7.31 17.61
N ALA A 27 18.68 7.22 17.14
CA ALA A 27 18.29 6.45 15.95
C ALA A 27 17.51 7.33 14.98
N PHE A 28 17.65 7.06 13.68
CA PHE A 28 16.94 7.81 12.64
C PHE A 28 16.31 6.87 11.62
N ALA A 29 15.14 7.27 11.10
CA ALA A 29 14.46 6.56 10.02
C ALA A 29 15.03 7.00 8.67
N ARG A 30 15.64 6.09 7.93
CA ARG A 30 16.02 6.27 6.53
C ARG A 30 14.89 5.76 5.62
N ASP A 31 14.67 6.47 4.52
CA ASP A 31 13.72 6.12 3.45
C ASP A 31 12.22 6.23 3.83
N GLU A 32 11.88 6.84 4.97
CA GLU A 32 10.50 7.04 5.42
C GLU A 32 9.64 7.85 4.44
N ASN A 33 10.21 8.93 3.89
CA ASN A 33 9.48 9.79 2.95
C ASN A 33 9.08 9.07 1.67
N PHE A 34 9.81 8.04 1.24
CA PHE A 34 9.48 7.28 0.03
C PHE A 34 8.36 6.27 0.28
N VAL A 35 8.28 5.68 1.47
CA VAL A 35 7.23 4.74 1.86
C VAL A 35 5.89 5.46 2.11
N THR A 36 5.94 6.72 2.58
CA THR A 36 4.74 7.53 2.85
C THR A 36 4.04 8.02 1.58
N LEU A 37 4.77 8.20 0.48
CA LEU A 37 4.20 8.70 -0.78
C LEU A 37 3.39 7.64 -1.56
N ASP A 38 3.75 6.35 -1.45
CA ASP A 38 2.92 5.26 -1.96
C ASP A 38 3.32 3.93 -1.28
N TRP A 39 2.35 3.23 -0.70
CA TRP A 39 2.56 1.89 -0.10
C TRP A 39 3.20 0.92 -1.11
N LEU A 40 2.97 1.14 -2.42
CA LEU A 40 3.55 0.34 -3.50
C LEU A 40 5.09 0.35 -3.50
N TYR A 41 5.73 1.44 -3.07
CA TYR A 41 7.19 1.58 -3.06
C TYR A 41 7.86 0.84 -1.89
N SER A 42 7.12 0.49 -0.84
CA SER A 42 7.66 -0.26 0.31
C SER A 42 8.26 -1.62 -0.11
N ASN A 43 7.66 -2.28 -1.10
CA ASN A 43 8.16 -3.56 -1.65
C ASN A 43 9.37 -3.40 -2.58
N ALA A 44 9.55 -2.24 -3.23
CA ALA A 44 10.65 -2.01 -4.16
C ALA A 44 11.93 -1.53 -3.46
N ILE A 45 11.78 -0.82 -2.33
CA ILE A 45 12.88 -0.18 -1.58
C ILE A 45 13.31 -1.02 -0.38
N GLY A 46 12.48 -2.00 0.02
CA GLY A 46 12.76 -2.90 1.13
C GLY A 46 12.26 -2.40 2.49
N GLY A 47 11.50 -1.30 2.53
CA GLY A 47 10.94 -0.70 3.74
C GLY A 47 11.79 0.43 4.33
N VAL A 48 11.32 0.97 5.46
CA VAL A 48 11.96 2.01 6.27
C VAL A 48 13.08 1.39 7.11
N LYS A 49 14.30 1.90 6.96
CA LYS A 49 15.47 1.40 7.68
C LYS A 49 15.69 2.26 8.93
N VAL A 50 15.94 1.62 10.07
CA VAL A 50 16.34 2.30 11.30
C VAL A 50 17.85 2.22 11.41
N ASP A 51 18.48 3.38 11.35
CA ASP A 51 19.93 3.51 11.42
C ASP A 51 20.36 4.19 12.71
N VAL A 52 21.57 3.86 13.15
CA VAL A 52 22.21 4.43 14.35
C VAL A 52 23.65 4.88 14.03
N SER A 53 24.24 5.64 14.93
CA SER A 53 25.68 5.95 14.88
C SER A 53 26.50 4.66 14.95
N ASP A 54 27.69 4.66 14.35
CA ASP A 54 28.55 3.46 14.34
C ASP A 54 29.00 3.07 15.75
N GLU A 55 29.13 4.06 16.63
CA GLU A 55 29.52 3.92 18.03
C GLU A 55 28.42 3.26 18.88
N ASP A 56 27.15 3.50 18.54
CA ASP A 56 26.00 2.99 19.29
C ASP A 56 25.42 1.69 18.70
N TYR A 57 26.00 1.18 17.61
CA TYR A 57 25.48 0.03 16.89
C TYR A 57 25.38 -1.23 17.75
N GLU A 58 26.42 -1.53 18.54
CA GLU A 58 26.41 -2.71 19.41
C GLU A 58 25.37 -2.57 20.53
N ARG A 59 25.29 -1.41 21.17
CA ARG A 59 24.26 -1.10 22.17
C ARG A 59 22.85 -1.23 21.62
N ALA A 60 22.61 -0.72 20.40
CA ALA A 60 21.30 -0.80 19.76
C ALA A 60 20.89 -2.25 19.50
N MET A 61 21.85 -3.10 19.10
CA MET A 61 21.60 -4.52 18.85
C MET A 61 21.26 -5.29 20.13
N ASP A 62 21.90 -4.95 21.26
CA ASP A 62 21.61 -5.57 22.55
C ASP A 62 20.22 -5.19 23.07
N ILE A 63 19.83 -3.91 22.95
CA ILE A 63 18.47 -3.44 23.28
C ILE A 63 17.41 -4.12 22.42
N LEU A 64 17.72 -4.42 21.15
CA LEU A 64 16.82 -5.10 20.22
C LEU A 64 16.57 -6.55 20.67
N LYS A 65 17.62 -7.28 21.06
CA LYS A 65 17.54 -8.66 21.53
C LYS A 65 16.70 -8.80 22.79
N GLU A 66 16.78 -7.85 23.72
CA GLU A 66 15.92 -7.80 24.91
C GLU A 66 14.43 -7.55 24.56
N GLY A 67 14.12 -7.17 23.32
CA GLY A 67 12.80 -6.76 22.87
C GLY A 67 12.01 -7.74 22.03
N GLU A 68 12.70 -8.56 21.25
CA GLU A 68 12.06 -9.48 20.29
C GLU A 68 11.23 -10.56 20.96
N GLU A 69 11.46 -10.86 22.23
CA GLU A 69 10.74 -11.89 22.99
C GLU A 69 9.23 -11.60 23.15
N SER A 70 8.77 -10.39 22.80
CA SER A 70 7.40 -9.92 23.02
C SER A 70 6.59 -9.56 21.77
N LYS A 71 7.15 -9.64 20.54
CA LYS A 71 6.45 -9.14 19.35
C LYS A 71 5.57 -10.22 18.71
N PRO A 72 4.23 -10.04 18.59
CA PRO A 72 3.42 -10.93 17.77
C PRO A 72 3.88 -10.84 16.31
N PRO A 73 3.84 -11.95 15.54
CA PRO A 73 4.27 -11.96 14.14
C PRO A 73 3.61 -10.82 13.36
N SER A 74 4.42 -9.88 12.87
CA SER A 74 3.94 -8.73 12.11
C SER A 74 3.30 -9.23 10.81
N GLU A 75 1.97 -9.28 10.80
CA GLU A 75 1.18 -9.74 9.68
C GLU A 75 1.31 -8.74 8.53
N ASN A 76 2.22 -9.04 7.60
CA ASN A 76 2.42 -8.28 6.38
C ASN A 76 1.40 -8.78 5.34
N LYS A 77 0.13 -8.36 5.49
CA LYS A 77 -0.89 -8.57 4.44
C LYS A 77 -0.63 -7.61 3.30
N ALA A 78 0.44 -7.84 2.54
CA ALA A 78 0.57 -7.27 1.21
C ALA A 78 -0.68 -7.72 0.42
N LYS A 79 -1.61 -6.79 0.17
CA LYS A 79 -2.71 -7.07 -0.76
C LYS A 79 -2.06 -7.42 -2.10
N PRO A 80 -2.34 -8.60 -2.68
CA PRO A 80 -1.63 -9.04 -3.87
C PRO A 80 -1.89 -8.04 -4.99
N LEU A 81 -0.80 -7.46 -5.50
CA LEU A 81 -0.78 -6.42 -6.53
C LEU A 81 -1.64 -6.78 -7.75
N GLY A 82 -1.81 -8.07 -8.04
CA GLY A 82 -2.68 -8.59 -9.10
C GLY A 82 -4.16 -8.20 -8.95
N ARG A 83 -4.65 -7.89 -7.75
CA ARG A 83 -6.02 -7.43 -7.52
C ARG A 83 -6.30 -6.08 -8.20
N TYR A 84 -5.33 -5.16 -8.21
CA TYR A 84 -5.49 -3.85 -8.82
C TYR A 84 -5.38 -3.89 -10.35
N ILE A 85 -4.47 -4.72 -10.87
CA ILE A 85 -4.34 -4.95 -12.32
C ILE A 85 -5.63 -5.52 -12.89
N ALA A 86 -6.26 -6.46 -12.19
CA ALA A 86 -7.55 -7.03 -12.58
C ALA A 86 -8.67 -5.98 -12.59
N ILE A 87 -8.74 -5.10 -11.59
CA ILE A 87 -9.75 -4.03 -11.54
C ILE A 87 -9.56 -3.08 -12.72
N PHE A 88 -8.33 -2.64 -12.98
CA PHE A 88 -8.03 -1.71 -14.06
C PHE A 88 -8.34 -2.29 -15.45
N ALA A 89 -8.03 -3.58 -15.67
CA ALA A 89 -8.35 -4.26 -16.92
C ALA A 89 -9.87 -4.37 -17.14
N VAL A 90 -10.64 -4.69 -16.09
CA VAL A 90 -12.10 -4.81 -16.19
C VAL A 90 -12.75 -3.46 -16.43
N THR A 91 -12.34 -2.39 -15.73
CA THR A 91 -12.90 -1.05 -15.95
C THR A 91 -12.57 -0.51 -17.34
N PHE A 92 -11.35 -0.73 -17.82
CA PHE A 92 -10.93 -0.32 -19.16
C PHE A 92 -11.71 -1.07 -20.26
N LEU A 93 -11.91 -2.38 -20.10
CA LEU A 93 -12.66 -3.19 -21.06
C LEU A 93 -14.15 -2.83 -21.10
N ILE A 94 -14.77 -2.53 -19.95
CA ILE A 94 -16.15 -2.02 -19.88
C ILE A 94 -16.26 -0.65 -20.55
N SER A 95 -15.31 0.25 -20.30
CA SER A 95 -15.27 1.58 -20.94
C SER A 95 -15.08 1.49 -22.46
N PHE A 96 -14.25 0.56 -22.92
CA PHE A 96 -14.04 0.29 -24.35
C PHE A 96 -15.29 -0.28 -25.02
N ILE A 97 -15.96 -1.24 -24.38
CA ILE A 97 -17.24 -1.78 -24.88
C ILE A 97 -18.30 -0.66 -24.94
N TYR A 98 -18.34 0.23 -23.94
CA TYR A 98 -19.24 1.38 -23.96
C TYR A 98 -18.95 2.33 -25.12
N LEU A 99 -17.68 2.60 -25.41
CA LEU A 99 -17.28 3.40 -26.57
C LEU A 99 -17.71 2.74 -27.89
N LEU A 100 -17.58 1.42 -28.01
CA LEU A 100 -18.05 0.68 -29.19
C LEU A 100 -19.58 0.74 -29.34
N VAL A 101 -20.33 0.64 -28.24
CA VAL A 101 -21.79 0.76 -28.25
C VAL A 101 -22.23 2.19 -28.54
N LEU A 102 -21.51 3.20 -28.03
CA LEU A 102 -21.75 4.62 -28.34
C LEU A 102 -21.52 4.90 -29.83
N LEU A 103 -20.41 4.43 -30.39
CA LEU A 103 -20.08 4.62 -31.81
C LEU A 103 -20.98 3.78 -32.72
N GLY A 104 -21.35 2.56 -32.32
CA GLY A 104 -22.25 1.69 -33.07
C GLY A 104 -23.73 2.07 -32.98
N GLY A 105 -24.14 2.71 -31.89
CA GLY A 105 -25.50 3.22 -31.67
C GLY A 105 -25.87 4.38 -32.60
N PHE A 106 -24.89 5.07 -33.18
CA PHE A 106 -25.13 6.09 -34.20
C PHE A 106 -25.65 5.53 -35.52
N ALA A 107 -25.52 4.22 -35.79
CA ALA A 107 -25.98 3.61 -37.03
C ALA A 107 -27.47 3.23 -37.04
N SER A 108 -28.14 3.12 -35.88
CA SER A 108 -29.50 2.56 -35.79
C SER A 108 -30.57 3.46 -35.15
N GLY A 109 -30.25 4.70 -34.77
CA GLY A 109 -31.25 5.73 -34.40
C GLY A 109 -32.11 5.47 -33.15
N ALA A 110 -31.84 4.42 -32.36
CA ALA A 110 -32.59 4.11 -31.15
C ALA A 110 -31.92 4.71 -29.90
N VAL A 111 -32.36 5.90 -29.50
CA VAL A 111 -31.87 6.65 -28.32
C VAL A 111 -32.32 6.08 -26.95
N ALA A 112 -32.87 4.87 -26.89
CA ALA A 112 -33.33 4.24 -25.65
C ALA A 112 -32.26 3.41 -24.92
N GLY A 113 -31.12 3.11 -25.55
CA GLY A 113 -30.01 2.35 -24.95
C GLY A 113 -29.22 3.03 -23.81
N PRO A 114 -28.91 4.35 -23.85
CA PRO A 114 -27.96 4.94 -22.91
C PRO A 114 -28.50 5.09 -21.47
N LEU A 115 -29.83 5.13 -21.27
CA LEU A 115 -30.44 5.25 -19.94
C LEU A 115 -30.37 3.94 -19.14
N ILE A 116 -30.54 2.79 -19.79
CA ILE A 116 -30.45 1.48 -19.12
C ILE A 116 -28.99 1.17 -18.78
N ALA A 117 -28.07 1.55 -19.67
CA ALA A 117 -26.64 1.37 -19.47
C ALA A 117 -26.09 2.21 -18.30
N SER A 118 -26.53 3.46 -18.14
CA SER A 118 -26.07 4.32 -17.03
C SER A 118 -26.51 3.80 -15.66
N VAL A 119 -27.72 3.24 -15.56
CA VAL A 119 -28.25 2.61 -14.33
C VAL A 119 -27.48 1.32 -13.99
N LEU A 120 -27.14 0.50 -14.98
CA LEU A 120 -26.35 -0.71 -14.80
C LEU A 120 -24.91 -0.40 -14.37
N ILE A 121 -24.29 0.64 -14.93
CA ILE A 121 -22.95 1.10 -14.52
C ILE A 121 -22.97 1.59 -13.07
N ALA A 122 -23.97 2.38 -12.67
CA ALA A 122 -24.12 2.84 -11.30
C ALA A 122 -24.26 1.65 -10.32
N LEU A 123 -25.00 0.60 -10.71
CA LEU A 123 -25.14 -0.64 -9.93
C LEU A 123 -23.84 -1.42 -9.82
N VAL A 124 -23.09 -1.57 -10.92
CA VAL A 124 -21.79 -2.29 -10.92
C VAL A 124 -20.74 -1.54 -10.12
N VAL A 125 -20.68 -0.20 -10.24
CA VAL A 125 -19.77 0.65 -9.45
C VAL A 125 -20.15 0.59 -7.97
N SER A 126 -21.44 0.64 -7.64
CA SER A 126 -21.92 0.50 -6.26
C SER A 126 -21.58 -0.88 -5.68
N ALA A 127 -21.79 -1.97 -6.44
CA ALA A 127 -21.44 -3.33 -6.02
C ALA A 127 -19.94 -3.53 -5.86
N ALA A 128 -19.12 -2.98 -6.76
CA ALA A 128 -17.66 -3.01 -6.65
C ALA A 128 -17.17 -2.19 -5.45
N CYS A 129 -17.80 -1.03 -5.18
CA CYS A 129 -17.49 -0.19 -4.03
C CYS A 129 -17.89 -0.87 -2.70
N ALA A 130 -19.02 -1.58 -2.67
CA ALA A 130 -19.45 -2.38 -1.53
C ALA A 130 -18.52 -3.58 -1.26
N ALA A 131 -18.05 -4.25 -2.31
CA ALA A 131 -17.10 -5.36 -2.21
C ALA A 131 -15.68 -4.93 -1.79
N LEU A 132 -15.37 -3.63 -1.84
CA LEU A 132 -14.08 -3.05 -1.45
C LEU A 132 -14.05 -2.53 -0.01
N LYS A 133 -15.18 -2.53 0.70
CA LYS A 133 -15.22 -2.22 2.14
C LYS A 133 -14.70 -3.45 2.91
N ILE A 134 -13.46 -3.29 3.36
CA ILE A 134 -12.80 -4.04 4.44
C ILE A 134 -13.66 -3.95 5.69
#